data_AF-A0AAE5CR37-F1
#
_entry.id   AF-A0AAE5CR37-F1
#
_cell.length_a   1.000
_cell.length_b   1.000
_cell.length_c   1.000
_cell.angle_alpha   90.00
_cell.angle_beta   90.00
_cell.angle_gamma   90.00
#
_symmetry.space_group_name_H-M   'P 1'
#
loop_
_entity.id
_entity.type
_entity.pdbx_description
1 polymer ?
#
loop_
_entity_poly.entity_id
_entity_poly.type
_entity_poly.pdbx_seq_one_letter_code
_entity_poly.pdbx_strand_id
1 'polypeptide(L)'
;MIGDRVYSAPHSLLSKIPLLVDVQNREKQDSSVLLSIGCVGVAEESEVKITPERLFGRHCAILGTTGGGKSWTVARIIEECMKYRAKAILLDATGEYCGFSGKDIKHCCLGTSPDTTDAIEVSLPQTR
;
A
#
# COMPACT_ATOMS: atom_id res chain seq x y z
N MET A 1 -11.43 21.24 -29.31
CA MET A 1 -11.45 22.16 -30.46
C MET A 1 -10.36 23.21 -30.26
N ILE A 2 -9.77 23.77 -31.31
CA ILE A 2 -8.82 24.88 -31.19
C ILE A 2 -9.59 26.07 -30.58
N GLY A 3 -9.37 26.37 -29.29
CA GLY A 3 -10.11 27.36 -28.51
C GLY A 3 -10.51 26.94 -27.08
N ASP A 4 -10.35 25.67 -26.72
CA ASP A 4 -10.73 25.19 -25.38
C ASP A 4 -9.80 25.77 -24.29
N ARG A 5 -10.39 26.31 -23.21
CA ARG A 5 -9.64 26.82 -22.06
C ARG A 5 -9.20 25.67 -21.17
N VAL A 6 -7.91 25.60 -20.89
CA VAL A 6 -7.32 24.63 -19.96
C VAL A 6 -7.16 25.29 -18.60
N TYR A 7 -7.65 24.63 -17.55
CA TYR A 7 -7.55 25.07 -16.16
C TYR A 7 -6.78 24.04 -15.34
N SER A 8 -5.98 24.50 -14.38
CA SER A 8 -5.35 23.61 -13.40
C SER A 8 -6.41 23.11 -12.41
N ALA A 9 -6.44 21.81 -12.17
CA ALA A 9 -7.31 21.22 -11.16
C ALA A 9 -6.70 21.45 -9.76
N PRO A 10 -7.49 21.95 -8.78
CA PRO A 10 -7.01 22.09 -7.41
C PRO A 10 -6.53 20.74 -6.85
N HIS A 11 -5.42 20.71 -6.11
CA HIS A 11 -4.89 19.47 -5.53
C HIS A 11 -5.92 18.76 -4.62
N SER A 12 -6.74 19.53 -3.91
CA SER A 12 -7.83 19.03 -3.06
C SER A 12 -8.97 18.35 -3.84
N LEU A 13 -9.10 18.65 -5.13
CA LEU A 13 -10.01 17.96 -6.02
C LEU A 13 -9.36 16.67 -6.53
N LEU A 14 -8.09 16.74 -6.96
CA LEU A 14 -7.33 15.58 -7.44
C LEU A 14 -7.23 14.49 -6.38
N SER A 15 -6.97 14.84 -5.12
CA SER A 15 -6.84 13.87 -4.03
C SER A 15 -8.14 13.13 -3.70
N LYS A 16 -9.29 13.69 -4.08
CA LYS A 16 -10.62 13.08 -3.88
C LYS A 16 -11.04 12.15 -5.03
N ILE A 17 -10.35 12.17 -6.17
CA ILE A 17 -10.70 11.33 -7.33
C ILE A 17 -10.87 9.85 -6.94
N PRO A 18 -9.94 9.21 -6.20
CA PRO A 18 -10.08 7.80 -5.84
C PRO A 18 -11.33 7.50 -4.99
N LEU A 19 -11.90 8.48 -4.30
CA LEU A 19 -13.12 8.33 -3.51
C LEU A 19 -14.38 8.66 -4.32
N LEU A 20 -14.31 9.67 -5.20
CA LEU A 20 -15.45 10.11 -6.01
C LEU A 20 -15.87 9.06 -7.04
N VAL A 21 -14.92 8.32 -7.61
CA VAL A 21 -15.21 7.20 -8.53
C VAL A 21 -15.98 6.07 -7.81
N ASP A 22 -16.05 6.08 -6.47
CA ASP A 22 -16.74 5.06 -5.64
C ASP A 22 -18.19 5.43 -5.31
N VAL A 23 -18.55 6.71 -5.41
CA VAL A 23 -19.87 7.22 -5.01
C VAL A 23 -21.00 6.63 -5.87
N GLN A 24 -20.71 6.19 -7.09
CA GLN A 24 -21.71 5.60 -7.97
C GLN A 24 -22.18 4.18 -7.58
N ASN A 25 -21.55 3.53 -6.58
CA ASN A 25 -21.85 2.14 -6.19
C ASN A 25 -22.10 1.90 -4.70
N ARG A 26 -22.20 2.94 -3.86
CA ARG A 26 -22.37 2.75 -2.40
C ARG A 26 -23.83 2.87 -1.97
N GLU A 27 -24.46 1.73 -1.71
CA GLU A 27 -25.45 1.65 -0.62
C GLU A 27 -24.71 1.90 0.71
N LYS A 28 -25.33 2.66 1.60
CA LYS A 28 -24.79 3.12 2.89
C LYS A 28 -24.11 2.00 3.68
N GLN A 29 -22.79 2.08 3.84
CA GLN A 29 -22.08 1.31 4.87
C GLN A 29 -21.21 2.26 5.70
N ASP A 30 -21.55 2.34 7.00
CA ASP A 30 -21.20 3.40 7.96
C ASP A 30 -19.76 3.34 8.53
N SER A 31 -18.85 2.58 7.93
CA SER A 31 -17.43 2.58 8.34
C SER A 31 -16.51 2.27 7.17
N SER A 32 -16.19 3.28 6.38
CA SER A 32 -15.19 3.12 5.31
C SER A 32 -13.78 3.15 5.91
N VAL A 33 -13.13 2.00 6.01
CA VAL A 33 -11.68 1.93 6.16
C VAL A 33 -11.05 2.68 4.98
N LEU A 34 -10.10 3.56 5.27
CA LEU A 34 -9.40 4.36 4.28
C LEU A 34 -7.90 4.26 4.53
N LEU A 35 -7.17 3.82 3.50
CA LEU A 35 -5.71 3.73 3.52
C LEU A 35 -5.14 5.01 2.91
N SER A 36 -4.27 5.68 3.65
CA SER A 36 -3.50 6.83 3.16
C SER A 36 -2.29 6.37 2.36
N ILE A 37 -2.32 6.58 1.05
CA ILE A 37 -1.30 6.06 0.12
C ILE A 37 -0.27 7.10 -0.32
N GLY A 38 -0.49 8.38 0.00
CA GLY A 38 0.41 9.48 -0.36
C GLY A 38 -0.32 10.82 -0.39
N CYS A 39 0.32 11.84 -0.97
CA CYS A 39 -0.21 13.20 -1.08
C CYS A 39 -0.02 13.78 -2.48
N VAL A 40 -0.90 14.71 -2.87
CA VAL A 40 -0.74 15.54 -4.07
C VAL A 40 -0.16 16.90 -3.69
N GLY A 41 0.92 17.30 -4.36
CA GLY A 41 1.60 18.58 -4.15
C GLY A 41 2.91 18.48 -3.36
N VAL A 42 3.70 19.55 -3.38
CA VAL A 42 5.08 19.58 -2.85
C VAL A 42 5.12 19.66 -1.31
N ALA A 43 4.04 20.13 -0.68
CA ALA A 43 3.95 20.34 0.77
C ALA A 43 2.91 19.44 1.47
N GLU A 44 2.63 18.25 0.89
CA GLU A 44 1.68 17.26 1.46
C GLU A 44 0.26 17.81 1.72
N GLU A 45 -0.13 18.88 1.04
CA GLU A 45 -1.35 19.63 1.34
C GLU A 45 -2.64 18.84 1.10
N SER A 46 -2.58 17.78 0.31
CA SER A 46 -3.76 17.03 -0.15
C SER A 46 -3.51 15.54 -0.12
N GLU A 47 -3.80 14.93 1.03
CA GLU A 47 -3.70 13.49 1.27
C GLU A 47 -4.63 12.70 0.34
N VAL A 48 -4.09 11.64 -0.27
CA VAL A 48 -4.79 10.70 -1.14
C VAL A 48 -5.14 9.46 -0.34
N LYS A 49 -6.44 9.15 -0.28
CA LYS A 49 -6.97 7.97 0.41
C LYS A 49 -7.68 7.05 -0.56
N ILE A 50 -7.54 5.77 -0.32
CA ILE A 50 -8.21 4.71 -1.08
C ILE A 50 -8.79 3.67 -0.13
N THR A 51 -9.86 3.02 -0.57
CA THR A 51 -10.47 1.93 0.19
C THR A 51 -9.72 0.63 -0.05
N PRO A 52 -9.60 -0.27 0.95
CA PRO A 52 -8.99 -1.58 0.76
C PRO A 52 -9.62 -2.37 -0.39
N GLU A 53 -10.95 -2.25 -0.58
CA GLU A 53 -11.69 -2.96 -1.64
C GLU A 53 -11.22 -2.52 -3.02
N ARG A 54 -10.84 -1.25 -3.20
CA ARG A 54 -10.28 -0.78 -4.46
C ARG A 54 -8.86 -1.24 -4.69
N LEU A 55 -8.06 -1.26 -3.63
CA LEU A 55 -6.65 -1.61 -3.73
C LEU A 55 -6.47 -3.14 -3.89
N PHE A 56 -7.26 -3.95 -3.20
CA PHE A 56 -7.08 -5.40 -3.14
C PHE A 56 -8.21 -6.22 -3.79
N GLY A 57 -9.35 -5.61 -4.12
CA GLY A 57 -10.51 -6.32 -4.68
C GLY A 57 -10.32 -6.82 -6.11
N ARG A 58 -9.35 -6.29 -6.85
CA ARG A 58 -8.86 -6.81 -8.14
C ARG A 58 -7.35 -6.73 -8.05
N HIS A 59 -6.66 -7.87 -8.04
CA HIS A 59 -5.20 -7.99 -7.83
C HIS A 59 -4.42 -6.74 -8.24
N CYS A 60 -3.64 -6.16 -7.32
CA CYS A 60 -2.89 -4.94 -7.54
C CYS A 60 -1.41 -5.24 -7.83
N ALA A 61 -0.83 -4.46 -8.75
CA ALA A 61 0.59 -4.42 -9.02
C ALA A 61 1.11 -3.00 -8.86
N ILE A 62 2.23 -2.84 -8.13
CA ILE A 62 2.94 -1.58 -7.98
C ILE A 62 4.13 -1.61 -8.93
N LEU A 63 4.13 -0.73 -9.92
CA LEU A 63 5.11 -0.69 -11.00
C LEU A 63 5.83 0.65 -11.00
N GLY A 64 7.13 0.65 -11.33
CA GLY A 64 7.95 1.86 -11.36
C GLY A 64 9.42 1.56 -11.58
N THR A 65 10.20 2.59 -11.91
CA THR A 65 11.66 2.49 -12.08
C THR A 65 12.37 2.34 -10.73
N THR A 66 13.66 1.96 -10.76
CA THR A 66 14.52 2.00 -9.57
C THR A 66 14.56 3.41 -9.00
N GLY A 67 14.40 3.54 -7.67
CA GLY A 67 14.26 4.85 -7.01
C GLY A 67 12.89 5.53 -7.17
N GLY A 68 11.96 4.95 -7.94
CA GLY A 68 10.62 5.50 -8.17
C GLY A 68 9.61 5.30 -7.03
N GLY A 69 10.07 4.90 -5.84
CA GLY A 69 9.21 4.78 -4.65
C GLY A 69 8.40 3.48 -4.53
N LYS A 70 8.63 2.46 -5.36
CA LYS A 70 7.92 1.17 -5.26
C LYS A 70 7.95 0.58 -3.85
N SER A 71 9.14 0.42 -3.28
CA SER A 71 9.31 -0.21 -1.97
C SER A 71 8.69 0.63 -0.85
N TRP A 72 8.78 1.96 -0.99
CA TRP A 72 8.11 2.92 -0.11
C TRP A 72 6.58 2.79 -0.18
N THR A 73 5.99 2.70 -1.37
CA THR A 73 4.54 2.54 -1.54
C THR A 73 4.06 1.23 -0.91
N VAL A 74 4.79 0.12 -1.09
CA VAL A 74 4.49 -1.15 -0.45
C VAL A 74 4.54 -1.02 1.07
N ALA A 75 5.63 -0.47 1.63
CA ALA A 75 5.78 -0.26 3.07
C ALA A 75 4.63 0.59 3.63
N ARG A 76 4.31 1.71 2.97
CA ARG A 76 3.21 2.60 3.33
C ARG A 76 1.86 1.88 3.37
N ILE A 77 1.56 1.06 2.37
CA ILE A 77 0.32 0.27 2.34
C ILE A 77 0.28 -0.73 3.51
N ILE A 78 1.38 -1.41 3.80
CA ILE A 78 1.47 -2.36 4.92
C ILE A 78 1.25 -1.63 6.25
N GLU A 79 1.90 -0.49 6.47
CA GLU A 79 1.72 0.34 7.66
C GLU A 79 0.27 0.79 7.85
N GLU A 80 -0.39 1.25 6.79
CA GLU A 80 -1.81 1.61 6.85
C GLU A 80 -2.69 0.40 7.18
N CYS A 81 -2.41 -0.75 6.58
CA CYS A 81 -3.14 -2.00 6.85
C CYS A 81 -2.99 -2.43 8.32
N MET A 82 -1.80 -2.26 8.91
CA MET A 82 -1.54 -2.57 10.32
C MET A 82 -2.39 -1.73 11.28
N LYS A 83 -2.69 -0.46 10.95
CA LYS A 83 -3.57 0.41 11.76
C LYS A 83 -4.98 -0.19 11.94
N TYR A 84 -5.42 -1.01 10.98
CA TYR A 84 -6.71 -1.68 10.98
C TYR A 84 -6.64 -3.16 11.37
N ARG A 85 -5.50 -3.61 11.94
CA ARG A 85 -5.26 -5.02 12.33
C ARG A 85 -5.47 -6.01 11.17
N ALA A 86 -5.20 -5.58 9.94
CA ALA A 86 -5.24 -6.45 8.78
C ALA A 86 -4.12 -7.49 8.87
N LYS A 87 -4.38 -8.68 8.33
CA LYS A 87 -3.38 -9.75 8.20
C LYS A 87 -2.79 -9.71 6.80
N ALA A 88 -1.47 -9.65 6.72
CA ALA A 88 -0.73 -9.66 5.46
C ALA A 88 0.41 -10.67 5.54
N ILE A 89 0.74 -11.28 4.40
CA ILE A 89 1.95 -12.09 4.23
C ILE A 89 2.78 -11.35 3.19
N LEU A 90 3.97 -10.92 3.58
CA LEU A 90 4.93 -10.31 2.68
C LEU A 90 5.95 -11.38 2.27
N LEU A 91 6.06 -11.60 0.97
CA LEU A 91 7.11 -12.43 0.40
C LEU A 91 8.24 -11.51 -0.05
N ASP A 92 9.30 -11.44 0.74
CA ASP A 92 10.44 -10.57 0.49
C ASP A 92 11.58 -11.36 -0.16
N ALA A 93 11.68 -11.27 -1.48
CA ALA A 93 12.76 -11.91 -2.23
C ALA A 93 14.03 -11.03 -2.31
N THR A 94 13.93 -9.73 -2.03
CA THR A 94 15.04 -8.78 -2.15
C THR A 94 15.72 -8.52 -0.80
N GLY A 95 15.06 -8.83 0.30
CA GLY A 95 15.52 -8.53 1.66
C GLY A 95 15.31 -7.06 2.05
N GLU A 96 14.64 -6.25 1.22
CA GLU A 96 14.43 -4.81 1.49
C GLU A 96 13.55 -4.54 2.72
N TYR A 97 12.82 -5.55 3.21
CA TYR A 97 11.86 -5.43 4.30
C TYR A 97 12.27 -6.19 5.57
N CYS A 98 13.48 -6.75 5.64
CA CYS A 98 13.97 -7.46 6.82
C CYS A 98 14.02 -6.57 8.08
N GLY A 99 14.21 -5.26 7.91
CA GLY A 99 14.20 -4.28 9.00
C GLY A 99 12.81 -3.87 9.49
N PHE A 100 11.74 -4.32 8.83
CA PHE A 100 10.37 -3.92 9.18
C PHE A 100 9.99 -4.49 10.54
N SER A 101 9.93 -3.66 11.58
CA SER A 101 9.85 -4.10 12.98
C SER A 101 8.58 -3.63 13.66
N GLY A 102 8.01 -4.45 14.53
CA GLY A 102 6.82 -4.09 15.30
C GLY A 102 6.25 -5.27 16.08
N LYS A 103 5.42 -4.99 17.09
CA LYS A 103 4.89 -6.00 18.01
C LYS A 103 4.15 -7.15 17.33
N ASP A 104 3.46 -6.85 16.24
CA ASP A 104 2.61 -7.81 15.51
C ASP A 104 3.29 -8.35 14.24
N ILE A 105 4.58 -8.09 14.05
CA ILE A 105 5.36 -8.55 12.89
C ILE A 105 6.16 -9.79 13.28
N LYS A 106 6.14 -10.80 12.40
CA LYS A 106 6.94 -12.00 12.52
C LYS A 106 7.71 -12.20 11.22
N HIS A 107 9.02 -12.28 11.32
CA HIS A 107 9.90 -12.62 10.21
C HIS A 107 10.13 -14.12 10.19
N CYS A 108 9.96 -14.74 9.03
CA CYS A 108 10.24 -16.14 8.81
C CYS A 108 11.21 -16.25 7.63
N CYS A 109 12.31 -16.99 7.81
CA CYS A 109 13.28 -17.26 6.76
C CYS A 109 13.19 -18.73 6.32
N LEU A 110 13.21 -18.97 5.01
CA LEU A 110 13.35 -20.32 4.47
C LEU A 110 14.85 -20.65 4.39
N GLY A 111 15.34 -21.42 5.37
CA GLY A 111 16.77 -21.75 5.53
C GLY A 111 17.57 -20.70 6.32
N THR A 112 18.89 -20.76 6.21
CA THR A 112 19.82 -19.87 6.93
C THR A 112 19.98 -18.54 6.20
N SER A 113 19.37 -17.49 6.74
CA SER A 113 19.61 -16.11 6.29
C SER A 113 20.46 -15.37 7.35
N PRO A 114 21.60 -14.75 6.97
CA PRO A 114 22.47 -14.04 7.92
C PRO A 114 21.96 -12.65 8.31
N ASP A 115 20.94 -12.12 7.63
CA ASP A 115 20.65 -10.68 7.64
C ASP A 115 19.52 -10.25 8.58
N THR A 116 18.96 -11.16 9.38
CA THR A 116 17.85 -10.84 10.30
C THR A 116 18.01 -11.54 11.63
N THR A 117 18.41 -10.79 12.67
CA THR A 117 18.78 -11.33 14.00
C THR A 117 17.62 -12.03 14.72
N ASP A 118 16.36 -11.72 14.37
CA ASP A 118 15.15 -12.21 15.04
C ASP A 118 14.22 -13.05 14.14
N ALA A 119 14.69 -13.48 12.96
CA ALA A 119 13.87 -14.29 12.07
C ALA A 119 13.77 -15.74 12.52
N ILE A 120 12.57 -16.31 12.40
CA ILE A 120 12.33 -17.72 12.68
C ILE A 120 12.72 -18.52 11.45
N GLU A 121 13.65 -19.46 11.59
CA GLU A 121 13.96 -20.42 10.53
C GLU A 121 12.80 -21.40 10.33
N VAL A 122 12.35 -21.54 9.09
CA VAL A 122 11.23 -22.40 8.70
C VAL A 122 11.65 -23.26 7.51
N SER A 123 11.20 -24.51 7.47
CA SER A 123 11.34 -25.38 6.32
C SER A 123 9.97 -25.66 5.71
N LEU A 124 9.94 -25.82 4.38
CA LEU A 124 8.74 -26.27 3.70
C LEU A 124 8.56 -27.77 3.94
N PRO A 125 7.33 -28.25 4.19
CA PRO A 125 7.08 -29.68 4.32
C PRO A 125 7.46 -30.38 3.02
N GLN A 126 8.06 -31.57 3.11
CA GLN A 126 8.38 -32.37 1.93
C GLN A 126 7.09 -32.76 1.20
N THR A 127 6.99 -32.40 -0.07
CA THR A 127 5.91 -32.87 -0.96
C THR A 127 6.14 -34.35 -1.23
N ARG A 128 5.24 -35.19 -0.74
CA ARG A 128 5.24 -36.64 -0.99
C ARG A 128 4.57 -36.97 -2.32
#